data_AF-A0A3D3WCR3-F1
#
_entry.id   AF-A0A3D3WCR3-F1
#
_cell.length_a   1.000
_cell.length_b   1.000
_cell.length_c   1.000
_cell.angle_alpha   90.00
_cell.angle_beta   90.00
_cell.angle_gamma   90.00
#
_symmetry.space_group_name_H-M   'P 1'
#
loop_
_entity.id
_entity.type
_entity.pdbx_description
1 polymer ?
#
loop_
_entity_poly.entity_id
_entity_poly.type
_entity_poly.pdbx_seq_one_letter_code
_entity_poly.pdbx_strand_id
1 'polypeptide(L)'
;MPAAYGVFIALTGLIINLKNPNFQWTTETVVIKQSMAVLMALVVGMLSIALPVGVMILLVYLRIPLSALAFLWNVTLLTGFLDFVLLYILKSNGARWINAL
;
A
#
# COMPACT_ATOMS: atom_id res chain seq x y z
N MET A 1 -10.58 -6.88 6.10
CA MET A 1 -9.42 -7.08 5.21
C MET A 1 -9.53 -6.34 3.88
N PRO A 2 -10.54 -6.58 3.00
CA PRO A 2 -10.50 -6.02 1.64
C PRO A 2 -10.52 -4.48 1.61
N ALA A 3 -11.33 -3.86 2.46
CA ALA A 3 -11.40 -2.40 2.56
C ALA A 3 -10.07 -1.77 3.00
N ALA A 4 -9.41 -2.33 4.03
CA ALA A 4 -8.12 -1.84 4.52
C ALA A 4 -7.04 -1.91 3.42
N TYR A 5 -6.95 -3.04 2.69
CA TYR A 5 -6.03 -3.14 1.56
C TYR A 5 -6.37 -2.18 0.42
N GLY A 6 -7.66 -1.93 0.15
CA GLY A 6 -8.08 -0.93 -0.83
C GLY A 6 -7.60 0.48 -0.46
N VAL A 7 -7.76 0.86 0.81
CA VAL A 7 -7.27 2.15 1.33
C VAL A 7 -5.74 2.21 1.25
N PHE A 8 -5.04 1.16 1.69
CA PHE A 8 -3.59 1.07 1.64
C PHE A 8 -3.01 1.28 0.24
N ILE A 9 -3.55 0.58 -0.75
CA ILE A 9 -3.11 0.68 -2.15
C ILE A 9 -3.41 2.07 -2.70
N ALA A 10 -4.59 2.62 -2.41
CA ALA A 10 -4.97 3.96 -2.86
C ALA A 10 -4.05 5.05 -2.28
N LEU A 11 -3.79 5.01 -0.97
CA LEU A 11 -2.91 5.98 -0.29
C LEU A 11 -1.47 5.88 -0.78
N THR A 12 -0.96 4.66 -0.93
CA THR A 12 0.39 4.44 -1.43
C THR A 12 0.54 4.97 -2.86
N GLY A 13 -0.40 4.63 -3.74
CA GLY A 13 -0.41 5.12 -5.12
C GLY A 13 -0.47 6.66 -5.19
N LEU A 14 -1.32 7.27 -4.37
CA LEU A 14 -1.46 8.73 -4.29
C LEU A 14 -0.16 9.40 -3.82
N ILE A 15 0.47 8.89 -2.76
CA ILE A 15 1.73 9.44 -2.24
C ILE A 15 2.84 9.35 -3.29
N ILE A 16 2.94 8.24 -4.00
CA ILE A 16 3.96 8.05 -5.04
C ILE A 16 3.73 9.01 -6.20
N ASN A 17 2.47 9.19 -6.61
CA ASN A 17 2.10 10.12 -7.66
C ASN A 17 2.45 11.57 -7.28
N LEU A 18 2.14 11.98 -6.04
CA LEU A 18 2.48 13.31 -5.53
C LEU A 18 3.99 13.57 -5.43
N LYS A 19 4.80 12.54 -5.16
CA LYS A 19 6.26 12.68 -5.08
C LYS A 19 6.95 12.68 -6.45
N ASN A 20 6.43 11.90 -7.38
CA ASN A 20 6.99 11.72 -8.72
C ASN A 20 5.91 11.98 -9.78
N PRO A 21 5.41 13.22 -9.91
CA PRO A 21 4.39 13.53 -10.89
C PRO A 21 4.95 13.43 -12.31
N ASN A 22 4.11 13.01 -13.25
CA ASN A 22 4.46 12.98 -14.66
C ASN A 22 3.82 14.16 -15.39
N PHE A 23 4.60 15.23 -15.61
CA PHE A 23 4.16 16.42 -16.37
C PHE A 23 4.42 16.32 -17.88
N GLN A 24 5.05 15.25 -18.35
CA GLN A 24 5.50 15.07 -19.74
C GLN A 24 4.55 14.14 -20.54
N TRP A 25 3.36 13.86 -20.00
CA TRP A 25 2.40 12.97 -20.65
C TRP A 25 1.94 13.50 -22.01
N THR A 26 1.98 12.63 -23.01
CA THR A 26 1.49 12.94 -24.37
C THR A 26 0.06 12.45 -24.60
N THR A 27 -0.43 11.52 -23.77
CA THR A 27 -1.78 10.97 -23.81
C THR A 27 -2.30 10.66 -22.41
N GLU A 28 -3.61 10.76 -22.21
CA GLU A 28 -4.28 10.55 -20.91
C GLU A 28 -4.06 9.13 -20.34
N THR A 29 -3.94 8.14 -21.23
CA THR A 29 -3.71 6.74 -20.86
C THR A 29 -2.37 6.50 -20.19
N VAL A 30 -1.35 7.29 -20.49
CA VAL A 30 0.00 7.14 -19.91
C VAL A 30 -0.02 7.42 -18.41
N VAL A 31 -0.75 8.44 -17.95
CA VAL A 31 -0.81 8.74 -16.50
C VAL A 31 -1.69 7.76 -15.73
N ILE A 32 -2.77 7.29 -16.34
CA ILE A 32 -3.74 6.44 -15.65
C ILE A 32 -3.30 4.97 -15.63
N LYS A 33 -2.67 4.47 -16.70
CA LYS A 33 -2.39 3.01 -16.85
C LYS A 33 -0.92 2.64 -16.86
N GLN A 34 -0.02 3.58 -17.16
CA GLN A 34 1.41 3.30 -17.33
C GLN A 34 2.31 4.19 -16.47
N SER A 35 1.74 4.91 -15.50
CA SER A 35 2.55 5.75 -14.62
C SER A 35 3.32 4.89 -13.62
N MET A 36 4.47 5.43 -13.20
CA MET A 36 5.31 4.82 -12.17
C MET A 36 4.53 4.55 -10.87
N ALA A 37 3.51 5.39 -10.57
CA ALA A 37 2.62 5.20 -9.43
C ALA A 37 1.82 3.90 -9.52
N VAL A 38 1.31 3.53 -10.70
CA VAL A 38 0.54 2.29 -10.89
C VAL A 38 1.45 1.07 -10.77
N LEU A 39 2.64 1.10 -11.39
CA LEU A 39 3.61 0.00 -11.26
C LEU A 39 4.03 -0.20 -9.81
N MET A 40 4.36 0.88 -9.10
CA MET A 40 4.76 0.80 -7.70
C MET A 40 3.60 0.37 -6.79
N ALA A 41 2.37 0.84 -7.02
CA ALA A 41 1.20 0.36 -6.28
C ALA A 41 0.98 -1.15 -6.45
N LEU A 42 1.23 -1.67 -7.66
CA LEU A 42 1.12 -3.10 -7.96
C LEU A 42 2.21 -3.90 -7.24
N VAL A 43 3.48 -3.47 -7.33
CA VAL A 43 4.60 -4.12 -6.63
C VAL A 43 4.42 -4.08 -5.12
N VAL A 44 4.06 -2.93 -4.55
CA VAL A 44 3.80 -2.79 -3.12
C VAL A 44 2.60 -3.65 -2.70
N GLY A 45 1.54 -3.69 -3.51
CA GLY A 45 0.40 -4.57 -3.30
C GLY A 45 0.80 -6.05 -3.25
N MET A 46 1.61 -6.51 -4.20
CA MET A 46 2.10 -7.90 -4.22
C MET A 46 2.96 -8.22 -3.00
N LEU A 47 3.93 -7.35 -2.66
CA LEU A 47 4.80 -7.53 -1.50
C LEU A 47 4.00 -7.51 -0.19
N SER A 48 2.99 -6.66 -0.10
CA SER A 48 2.14 -6.55 1.09
C SER A 48 1.36 -7.83 1.39
N ILE A 49 1.06 -8.66 0.37
CA ILE A 49 0.42 -9.97 0.52
C ILE A 49 1.46 -11.07 0.74
N ALA A 50 2.60 -11.00 0.04
CA ALA A 50 3.67 -11.99 0.16
C ALA A 50 4.19 -12.12 1.61
N LEU A 51 4.27 -11.00 2.33
CA LEU A 51 4.73 -10.97 3.73
C LEU A 51 3.82 -11.79 4.67
N PRO A 52 2.50 -11.53 4.78
CA PRO A 52 1.57 -12.37 5.53
C PRO A 52 1.62 -13.84 5.13
N VAL A 53 1.67 -14.14 3.83
CA VAL A 53 1.74 -15.54 3.35
C VAL A 53 3.01 -16.22 3.85
N GLY A 54 4.17 -15.55 3.75
CA GLY A 54 5.44 -16.06 4.27
C GLY A 54 5.39 -16.31 5.78
N VAL A 55 4.80 -15.39 6.55
CA VAL A 55 4.61 -15.57 8.00
C VAL A 55 3.72 -16.77 8.29
N MET A 56 2.62 -16.94 7.55
CA MET A 56 1.73 -18.09 7.72
C MET A 56 2.44 -19.41 7.45
N ILE A 57 3.25 -19.49 6.38
CA ILE A 57 4.07 -20.67 6.06
C ILE A 57 5.06 -20.97 7.19
N LEU A 58 5.73 -19.94 7.72
CA LEU A 58 6.68 -20.09 8.83
C LEU A 58 6.01 -20.59 10.11
N LEU A 59 4.84 -20.06 10.46
CA LEU A 59 4.06 -20.50 11.64
C LEU A 59 3.66 -21.98 11.53
N VAL A 60 3.25 -22.41 10.33
CA VAL A 60 2.94 -23.83 10.06
C VAL A 60 4.18 -24.70 10.18
N TYR A 61 5.31 -24.26 9.61
CA TYR A 61 6.59 -24.98 9.69
C TYR A 61 7.07 -25.16 11.14
N LEU A 62 6.95 -24.12 11.96
CA LEU A 62 7.33 -24.13 13.38
C LEU A 62 6.27 -24.77 14.29
N ARG A 63 5.14 -25.25 13.73
CA ARG A 63 3.99 -25.82 14.46
C ARG A 63 3.46 -24.92 15.57
N ILE A 64 3.50 -23.60 15.37
CA ILE A 64 2.94 -22.64 16.32
C ILE A 64 1.42 -22.65 16.17
N PRO A 65 0.64 -22.98 17.21
CA PRO A 65 -0.80 -23.04 17.13
C PRO A 65 -1.38 -21.62 17.15
N LEU A 66 -1.62 -21.05 15.97
CA LEU A 66 -2.33 -19.79 15.80
C LEU A 66 -3.62 -20.06 15.02
N SER A 67 -4.76 -19.59 15.54
CA SER A 67 -6.02 -19.71 14.81
C SER A 67 -5.99 -18.84 13.55
N ALA A 68 -6.55 -19.35 12.45
CA ALA A 68 -6.63 -18.60 11.20
C ALA A 68 -7.35 -17.26 11.39
N LEU A 69 -8.40 -17.21 12.21
CA LEU A 69 -9.10 -15.98 12.56
C LEU A 69 -8.19 -14.99 13.28
N ALA A 70 -7.42 -15.43 14.28
CA ALA A 70 -6.48 -14.55 14.97
C ALA A 70 -5.43 -14.01 14.00
N PHE A 71 -4.92 -14.85 13.09
CA PHE A 71 -3.97 -14.41 12.07
C PHE A 71 -4.55 -13.30 11.16
N LEU A 72 -5.76 -13.50 10.64
CA LEU A 72 -6.42 -12.51 9.77
C LEU A 72 -6.72 -11.19 10.50
N TRP A 73 -7.10 -11.25 11.78
CA TRP A 73 -7.28 -10.05 12.61
C TRP A 73 -5.96 -9.30 12.81
N ASN A 74 -4.87 -9.99 13.12
CA ASN A 74 -3.54 -9.39 13.24
C ASN A 74 -3.11 -8.69 11.94
N VAL A 75 -3.27 -9.35 10.80
CA VAL A 75 -2.96 -8.74 9.50
C VAL A 75 -3.84 -7.51 9.25
N THR A 76 -5.14 -7.57 9.55
CA THR A 76 -6.04 -6.41 9.38
C THR A 76 -5.62 -5.24 10.25
N LEU A 77 -5.27 -5.48 11.52
CA LEU A 77 -4.81 -4.45 12.45
C LEU A 77 -3.52 -3.80 11.97
N LEU A 78 -2.56 -4.60 11.48
CA LEU A 78 -1.31 -4.10 10.92
C LEU A 78 -1.54 -3.25 9.68
N THR A 79 -2.38 -3.70 8.74
CA THR A 79 -2.72 -2.90 7.55
C THR A 79 -3.45 -1.60 7.93
N GLY A 80 -4.41 -1.66 8.85
CA GLY A 80 -5.13 -0.47 9.32
C GLY A 80 -4.22 0.53 10.05
N PHE A 81 -3.22 0.04 10.79
CA PHE A 81 -2.20 0.91 11.38
C PHE A 81 -1.32 1.58 10.30
N LEU A 82 -0.92 0.83 9.27
CA LEU A 82 -0.20 1.41 8.12
C LEU A 82 -1.02 2.48 7.40
N ASP A 83 -2.32 2.24 7.21
CA ASP A 83 -3.23 3.23 6.61
C ASP A 83 -3.26 4.52 7.43
N PHE A 84 -3.35 4.40 8.76
CA PHE A 84 -3.32 5.55 9.65
C PHE A 84 -2.00 6.34 9.52
N VAL A 85 -0.87 5.65 9.47
CA VAL A 85 0.45 6.27 9.26
C VAL A 85 0.54 6.96 7.90
N LEU A 86 0.10 6.31 6.83
CA LEU A 86 0.11 6.89 5.48
C LEU A 86 -0.80 8.12 5.39
N LEU A 87 -1.99 8.07 5.99
CA LEU A 87 -2.89 9.22 6.10
C LEU A 87 -2.25 10.37 6.86
N TYR A 88 -1.57 10.07 7.97
CA TYR A 88 -0.86 11.08 8.75
C TYR A 88 0.27 11.74 7.94
N ILE A 89 1.05 10.94 7.20
CA ILE A 89 2.11 11.43 6.32
C ILE A 89 1.52 12.31 5.20
N LEU A 90 0.44 11.87 4.57
CA LEU A 90 -0.23 12.60 3.50
C LEU A 90 -0.81 13.92 4.01
N LYS A 91 -1.44 13.92 5.19
CA LYS A 91 -1.99 15.13 5.81
C LYS A 91 -0.88 16.13 6.18
N SER A 92 0.24 15.65 6.71
CA SER A 92 1.34 16.53 7.17
C SER A 92 2.20 17.06 6.02
N ASN A 93 2.41 16.28 4.97
CA ASN A 93 3.34 16.63 3.89
C ASN A 93 2.66 16.94 2.56
N GLY A 94 1.37 16.65 2.39
CA GLY A 94 0.66 16.74 1.11
C GLY A 94 0.68 18.14 0.53
N ALA A 95 0.37 19.16 1.33
CA ALA A 95 0.42 20.56 0.89
C ALA A 95 1.83 20.98 0.45
N ARG A 96 2.86 20.51 1.16
CA ARG A 96 4.26 20.78 0.80
C ARG A 96 4.64 20.13 -0.53
N TRP A 97 4.21 18.89 -0.77
CA TRP A 97 4.49 18.21 -2.03
C TRP A 97 3.80 18.90 -3.19
N ILE A 98 2.51 19.23 -3.05
CA ILE A 98 1.76 19.96 -4.08
C ILE A 98 2.40 21.32 -4.41
N ASN A 99 2.86 22.07 -3.40
CA ASN A 99 3.54 23.35 -3.62
C ASN A 99 4.94 23.23 -4.23
N ALA A 100 5.54 22.04 -4.21
CA ALA A 100 6.85 21.77 -4.78
C ALA A 100 6.80 21.21 -6.21
N LEU A 101 5.59 20.97 -6.72
CA LEU A 101 5.31 20.52 -8.08
C LEU A 101 5.18 21.70 -9.05
#